data_AF-A0A1S1U492-F1
#
_entry.id   AF-A0A1S1U492-F1
#
_cell.length_a   1.000
_cell.length_b   1.000
_cell.length_c   1.000
_cell.angle_alpha   90.00
_cell.angle_beta   90.00
_cell.angle_gamma   90.00
#
_symmetry.space_group_name_H-M   'P 1'
#
loop_
_entity.id
_entity.type
_entity.pdbx_description
1 polymer ?
#
loop_
_entity_poly.entity_id
_entity_poly.type
_entity_poly.pdbx_seq_one_letter_code
_entity_poly.pdbx_strand_id
1 'polypeptide(L)'
;MLEGLLHDYASQGGPEIDSGKSTQFINTDLRLGNTGAATWFMQMAIGVMGSYRDGGASAAINLRDSNEASIIFITPPSDAKRQQQDASGDIFRSRVTPAVDPANYAAPSVEAILESSAGQ
;
A
#
# COMPACT_ATOMS: atom_id res chain seq x y z
N MET A 1 -1.52 8.52 12.92
CA MET A 1 -1.04 8.40 14.32
C MET A 1 0.43 7.97 14.38
N LEU A 2 0.80 6.83 13.78
CA LEU A 2 2.18 6.33 13.77
C LEU A 2 3.19 7.30 13.15
N GLU A 3 2.87 7.89 11.99
CA GLU A 3 3.76 8.82 11.31
C GLU A 3 4.16 10.02 12.18
N GLY A 4 3.19 10.59 12.91
CA GLY A 4 3.46 11.69 13.85
C GLY A 4 4.43 11.27 14.96
N LEU A 5 4.20 10.10 15.57
CA LEU A 5 5.11 9.56 16.59
C LEU A 5 6.55 9.37 16.06
N LEU A 6 6.71 8.95 14.80
CA LEU A 6 8.02 8.78 14.19
C LEU A 6 8.71 10.14 13.93
N HIS A 7 7.97 11.17 13.53
CA HIS A 7 8.51 12.53 13.40
C HIS A 7 8.86 13.14 14.77
N ASP A 8 8.05 12.90 15.79
CA ASP A 8 8.34 13.33 17.17
C ASP A 8 9.61 12.66 17.69
N TYR A 9 9.82 11.37 17.39
CA TYR A 9 11.05 10.66 17.73
C TYR A 9 12.26 11.21 16.96
N ALA A 10 12.11 11.50 15.66
CA ALA A 10 13.15 12.14 14.86
C ALA A 10 13.55 13.51 15.43
N SER A 11 12.58 14.31 15.90
CA SER A 11 12.86 15.62 16.53
C SER A 11 13.69 15.53 17.81
N GLN A 12 13.68 14.37 18.47
CA GLN A 12 14.48 14.06 19.67
C GLN A 12 15.87 13.50 19.34
N GLY A 13 16.27 13.50 18.06
CA GLY A 13 17.55 12.96 17.57
C GLY A 13 17.47 11.50 17.11
N GLY A 14 16.26 10.93 16.99
CA GLY A 14 16.04 9.64 16.34
C GLY A 14 16.26 9.71 14.82
N PRO A 15 16.25 8.55 14.13
CA PRO A 15 16.35 8.51 12.67
C PRO A 15 15.14 9.19 12.02
N GLU A 16 15.41 10.00 11.00
CA GLU A 16 14.36 10.62 10.18
C GLU A 16 13.79 9.59 9.19
N ILE A 17 12.47 9.66 8.98
CA ILE A 17 11.78 8.87 7.97
C ILE A 17 11.38 9.79 6.81
N ASP A 18 11.59 9.35 5.57
CA ASP A 18 11.03 10.03 4.41
C ASP A 18 9.69 9.37 4.05
N SER A 19 8.58 9.94 4.52
CA SER A 19 7.22 9.46 4.22
C SER A 19 6.85 9.53 2.73
N GLY A 20 7.60 10.28 1.92
CA GLY A 20 7.48 10.29 0.47
C GLY A 20 8.07 9.04 -0.18
N LYS A 21 9.02 8.37 0.48
CA LYS A 21 9.67 7.14 0.02
C LYS A 21 8.99 5.90 0.60
N SER A 22 8.21 5.22 -0.23
CA SER A 22 7.49 3.99 0.14
C SER A 22 8.39 2.83 0.59
N THR A 23 9.67 2.86 0.24
CA THR A 23 10.66 1.87 0.69
C THR A 23 11.15 2.13 2.13
N GLN A 24 10.89 3.31 2.69
CA GLN A 24 11.21 3.65 4.08
C GLN A 24 9.97 3.64 4.98
N PHE A 25 8.86 4.19 4.50
CA PHE A 25 7.60 4.22 5.24
C PHE A 25 6.39 4.23 4.31
N ILE A 26 5.35 3.50 4.68
CA ILE A 26 4.08 3.48 3.97
C ILE A 26 2.98 3.91 4.93
N ASN A 27 2.55 5.16 4.79
CA ASN A 27 1.34 5.60 5.48
C ASN A 27 0.11 4.97 4.80
N THR A 28 -0.39 3.87 5.36
CA THR A 28 -1.58 3.20 4.86
C THR A 28 -2.86 4.02 5.07
N ASP A 29 -2.93 4.86 6.09
CA ASP A 29 -4.09 5.73 6.32
C ASP A 29 -4.22 6.77 5.18
N LEU A 30 -3.11 7.35 4.72
CA LEU A 30 -3.11 8.29 3.60
C LEU A 30 -3.31 7.60 2.24
N ARG A 31 -2.78 6.38 2.08
CA ARG A 31 -2.76 5.70 0.76
C ARG A 31 -3.95 4.79 0.51
N LEU A 32 -4.46 4.12 1.55
CA LEU A 32 -5.58 3.18 1.47
C LEU A 32 -6.81 3.65 2.26
N GLY A 33 -6.64 4.63 3.15
CA GLY A 33 -7.66 4.98 4.13
C GLY A 33 -7.73 3.97 5.29
N ASN A 34 -8.57 4.29 6.26
CA ASN A 34 -8.91 3.36 7.32
C ASN A 34 -9.89 2.30 6.80
N THR A 35 -9.37 1.13 6.45
CA THR A 35 -10.17 -0.04 6.03
C THR A 35 -10.84 -0.80 7.19
N GLY A 36 -10.97 -0.17 8.36
CA GLY A 36 -11.60 -0.76 9.55
C GLY A 36 -10.74 -1.89 10.13
N ALA A 37 -11.35 -3.04 10.41
CA ALA A 37 -10.65 -4.21 10.93
C ALA A 37 -9.58 -4.77 9.97
N ALA A 38 -9.71 -4.51 8.67
CA ALA A 38 -8.80 -5.00 7.63
C ALA A 38 -7.45 -4.25 7.59
N THR A 39 -7.37 -3.04 8.17
CA THR A 39 -6.19 -2.16 8.04
C THR A 39 -4.91 -2.84 8.49
N TRP A 40 -5.02 -3.68 9.52
CA TRP A 40 -3.87 -4.41 10.02
C TRP A 40 -3.36 -5.45 9.02
N PHE A 41 -4.26 -6.23 8.44
CA PHE A 41 -3.93 -7.25 7.45
C PHE A 41 -3.39 -6.63 6.15
N MET A 42 -3.91 -5.47 5.77
CA MET A 42 -3.39 -4.72 4.62
C MET A 42 -1.95 -4.27 4.83
N GLN A 43 -1.62 -3.75 6.02
CA GLN A 43 -0.23 -3.40 6.35
C GLN A 43 0.70 -4.62 6.26
N MET A 44 0.30 -5.77 6.79
CA MET A 44 1.09 -7.00 6.69
C MET A 44 1.26 -7.47 5.24
N ALA A 45 0.19 -7.46 4.44
CA ALA A 45 0.25 -7.86 3.03
C ALA A 45 1.20 -6.95 2.23
N ILE A 46 1.14 -5.65 2.47
CA ILE A 46 2.07 -4.68 1.87
C ILE A 46 3.50 -4.94 2.34
N GLY A 47 3.72 -5.18 3.63
CA GLY A 47 5.03 -5.52 4.17
C GLY A 47 5.61 -6.78 3.55
N VAL A 48 4.80 -7.82 3.31
CA VAL A 48 5.23 -9.03 2.59
C VAL A 48 5.68 -8.70 1.17
N MET A 49 4.89 -7.92 0.43
CA MET A 49 5.23 -7.53 -0.95
C MET A 49 6.48 -6.64 -1.01
N GLY A 50 6.59 -5.67 -0.10
CA GLY A 50 7.74 -4.76 0.01
C GLY A 50 9.02 -5.50 0.38
N SER A 51 8.98 -6.28 1.46
CA SER A 51 10.10 -7.14 1.87
C SER A 51 10.54 -8.07 0.74
N TYR A 52 9.59 -8.69 0.04
CA TYR A 52 9.93 -9.58 -1.07
C TYR A 52 10.61 -8.83 -2.21
N ARG A 53 10.16 -7.63 -2.59
CA ARG A 53 10.79 -6.87 -3.69
C ARG A 53 12.17 -6.34 -3.30
N ASP A 54 12.29 -5.74 -2.13
CA ASP A 54 13.51 -5.03 -1.72
C ASP A 54 14.55 -5.97 -1.09
N GLY A 55 14.13 -7.15 -0.59
CA GLY A 55 15.00 -8.10 0.11
C GLY A 55 15.32 -7.74 1.55
N GLY A 56 14.88 -6.58 2.01
CA GLY A 56 14.95 -6.15 3.40
C GLY A 56 13.78 -6.65 4.24
N ALA A 57 13.93 -6.60 5.56
CA ALA A 57 12.81 -6.83 6.47
C ALA A 57 11.88 -5.61 6.50
N SER A 58 10.58 -5.86 6.67
CA SER A 58 9.55 -4.85 6.90
C SER A 58 8.95 -5.05 8.29
N ALA A 59 8.29 -4.02 8.82
CA ALA A 59 7.47 -4.12 10.01
C ALA A 59 6.08 -3.55 9.74
N ALA A 60 5.05 -4.30 10.13
CA ALA A 60 3.70 -3.77 10.27
C ALA A 60 3.54 -3.33 11.73
N ILE A 61 2.97 -2.15 11.97
CA ILE A 61 2.74 -1.61 13.31
C ILE A 61 1.28 -1.19 13.48
N ASN A 62 0.54 -1.89 14.33
CA ASN A 62 -0.83 -1.56 14.67
C ASN A 62 -0.88 -0.81 16.00
N LEU A 63 -1.42 0.41 15.96
CA LEU A 63 -1.63 1.26 17.13
C LEU A 63 -3.13 1.54 17.35
N ARG A 64 -3.99 0.53 17.15
CA ARG A 64 -5.44 0.71 17.32
C ARG A 64 -5.83 0.97 18.77
N ASP A 65 -5.16 0.31 19.70
CA ASP A 65 -5.30 0.57 21.13
C ASP A 65 -4.31 1.68 21.53
N SER A 66 -4.74 2.62 22.37
CA SER A 66 -3.88 3.71 22.82
C SER A 66 -2.81 3.25 23.83
N ASN A 67 -3.00 2.09 24.46
CA ASN A 67 -2.13 1.55 25.50
C ASN A 67 -1.30 0.36 25.00
N GLU A 68 -1.57 -0.16 23.80
CA GLU A 68 -0.89 -1.32 23.25
C GLU A 68 -0.51 -1.11 21.78
N ALA A 69 0.73 -1.47 21.45
CA ALA A 69 1.20 -1.58 20.08
C ALA A 69 1.41 -3.06 19.73
N SER A 70 0.80 -3.50 18.63
CA SER A 70 1.15 -4.80 18.05
C SER A 70 2.13 -4.59 16.89
N ILE A 71 3.28 -5.24 16.96
CA ILE A 71 4.35 -5.10 15.95
C ILE A 71 4.65 -6.48 15.38
N ILE A 72 4.62 -6.60 14.05
CA ILE A 72 4.99 -7.83 13.34
C ILE A 72 6.14 -7.54 12.38
N PHE A 73 7.24 -8.26 12.55
CA PHE A 73 8.38 -8.25 11.63
C PHE A 73 8.17 -9.25 10.51
N ILE A 74 8.48 -8.83 9.29
CA ILE A 74 8.24 -9.58 8.06
C ILE A 74 9.57 -9.69 7.33
N THR A 75 10.18 -10.86 7.42
CA THR A 75 11.45 -11.16 6.75
C THR A 75 11.14 -11.86 5.42
N PRO A 76 11.78 -11.46 4.30
CA PRO A 76 11.55 -12.11 3.03
C PRO A 76 12.23 -13.48 2.96
N PRO A 77 11.88 -14.31 1.97
CA PRO A 77 12.68 -15.47 1.60
C PRO A 77 14.12 -15.06 1.22
N SER A 78 15.04 -16.02 1.21
CA SER A 78 16.41 -15.79 0.74
C SER A 78 16.45 -15.33 -0.73
N ASP A 79 17.51 -14.63 -1.11
CA ASP A 79 17.70 -14.13 -2.47
C ASP A 79 17.61 -15.22 -3.53
N ALA A 80 18.24 -16.37 -3.29
CA ALA A 80 18.16 -17.51 -4.19
C ALA A 80 16.71 -18.00 -4.39
N LYS A 81 15.89 -17.95 -3.34
CA LYS A 81 14.48 -18.36 -3.42
C LYS A 81 13.65 -17.34 -4.20
N ARG A 82 13.87 -16.04 -3.95
CA ARG A 82 13.20 -14.95 -4.68
C ARG A 82 13.54 -14.98 -6.16
N GLN A 83 14.82 -15.16 -6.51
CA GLN A 83 15.28 -15.30 -7.90
C GLN A 83 14.63 -16.51 -8.59
N GLN A 84 14.52 -17.65 -7.90
CA GLN A 84 13.83 -18.83 -8.41
C GLN A 84 12.34 -18.54 -8.68
N GLN A 85 11.68 -17.83 -7.77
CA GLN A 85 10.26 -17.50 -7.85
C GLN A 85 9.95 -16.47 -8.95
N ASP A 86 10.86 -15.52 -9.16
CA ASP A 86 10.76 -14.49 -10.21
C ASP A 86 11.31 -14.96 -11.57
N ALA A 87 11.71 -16.23 -11.71
CA ALA A 87 12.28 -16.76 -12.95
C ALA A 87 11.35 -16.62 -14.17
N SER A 88 10.04 -16.47 -13.94
CA SER A 88 9.02 -16.24 -14.97
C SER A 88 8.50 -14.79 -14.99
N GLY A 89 9.28 -13.85 -14.46
CA GLY A 89 8.91 -12.44 -14.24
C GLY A 89 8.36 -12.18 -12.83
N ASP A 90 8.02 -10.92 -12.54
CA ASP A 90 7.51 -10.48 -11.23
C ASP A 90 6.35 -11.37 -10.75
N ILE A 91 6.56 -12.05 -9.61
CA ILE A 91 5.57 -12.95 -9.00
C ILE A 91 4.26 -12.26 -8.64
N PHE A 92 4.28 -10.94 -8.38
CA PHE A 92 3.09 -10.16 -8.04
C PHE A 92 2.39 -9.55 -9.25
N ARG A 93 2.93 -9.73 -10.46
CA ARG A 93 2.29 -9.24 -11.67
C ARG A 93 1.01 -10.05 -11.94
N SER A 94 -0.10 -9.35 -12.17
CA SER A 94 -1.33 -10.00 -12.65
C SER A 94 -1.06 -10.68 -13.99
N ARG A 95 -1.39 -11.97 -14.08
CA ARG A 95 -1.35 -12.76 -15.32
C ARG A 95 -2.68 -12.76 -16.07
N VAL A 96 -3.69 -12.13 -15.50
CA VAL A 96 -5.04 -12.04 -16.05
C VAL A 96 -5.29 -10.59 -16.46
N THR A 97 -5.72 -10.39 -17.69
CA THR A 97 -6.28 -9.11 -18.13
C THR A 97 -7.72 -9.05 -17.62
N PRO A 98 -8.08 -8.06 -16.78
CA PRO A 98 -9.46 -7.90 -16.35
C PRO A 98 -10.37 -7.77 -17.58
N ALA A 99 -11.54 -8.42 -17.55
CA ALA A 99 -12.57 -8.26 -18.57
C ALA A 99 -13.24 -6.89 -18.38
N VAL A 100 -12.53 -5.83 -18.75
CA VAL A 100 -13.01 -4.45 -18.72
C VAL A 100 -13.30 -4.07 -20.17
N ASP A 101 -14.54 -3.64 -20.43
CA ASP A 101 -14.87 -2.94 -21.66
C ASP A 101 -14.50 -1.45 -21.49
N PRO A 102 -13.49 -0.93 -22.22
CA PRO A 102 -13.08 0.46 -22.12
C PRO A 102 -14.22 1.46 -22.44
N ALA A 103 -15.22 1.05 -23.23
CA ALA A 103 -16.35 1.91 -23.57
C ALA A 103 -17.18 2.32 -22.34
N ASN A 104 -17.20 1.52 -21.27
CA ASN A 104 -17.90 1.82 -20.03
C ASN A 104 -17.34 3.03 -19.26
N TYR A 105 -16.13 3.47 -19.61
CA TYR A 105 -15.43 4.59 -18.96
C TYR A 105 -15.16 5.75 -19.92
N ALA A 106 -15.75 5.73 -21.12
CA ALA A 106 -15.69 6.87 -22.02
C ALA A 106 -16.40 8.05 -21.35
N ALA A 107 -15.74 9.21 -21.32
CA ALA A 107 -16.39 10.44 -20.88
C ALA A 107 -17.61 10.71 -21.78
N PRO A 108 -18.77 11.08 -21.21
CA PRO A 108 -19.94 11.43 -22.01
C PRO A 108 -19.61 12.62 -22.91
N SER A 109 -20.18 12.63 -24.12
CA SER A 109 -20.01 13.77 -25.02
C SER A 109 -20.70 15.02 -24.47
N VAL A 110 -20.28 16.19 -24.93
CA VAL A 110 -20.89 17.46 -24.52
C VAL A 110 -22.37 17.49 -24.87
N GLU A 111 -22.75 16.90 -26.00
CA GLU A 111 -24.13 16.75 -26.46
C GLU A 111 -24.94 15.88 -25.51
N ALA A 112 -24.41 14.73 -25.08
CA ALA A 112 -25.08 13.85 -24.12
C ALA A 112 -25.29 14.52 -22.76
N ILE A 113 -24.35 15.36 -22.32
CA ILE A 113 -24.49 16.15 -21.08
C ILE A 113 -25.60 17.19 -21.24
N LEU A 114 -25.64 17.92 -22.35
CA LEU A 114 -26.67 18.94 -22.63
C LEU A 114 -28.08 18.34 -22.75
N GLU A 115 -28.22 17.18 -23.41
CA GLU A 115 -29.49 16.46 -23.53
C GLU A 115 -30.00 15.97 -22.15
N SER A 116 -29.09 15.48 -21.30
CA SER A 116 -29.46 15.06 -19.94
C SER A 116 -29.87 16.23 -19.03
N SER A 117 -29.36 17.43 -19.29
CA SER A 117 -29.65 18.66 -18.54
C SER A 117 -30.94 19.34 -19.01
N ALA A 118 -31.38 19.10 -20.25
CA ALA A 118 -32.61 19.65 -20.81
C ALA A 118 -33.88 18.85 -20.47
N GLY A 119 -33.72 17.66 -19.86
CA GLY A 119 -34.80 16.77 -19.44
C GLY A 119 -35.20 16.88 -17.96
N GLN A 120 -34.64 17.82 -17.21
CA GLN A 120 -35.07 18.21 -15.85
C GLN A 120 -35.76 19.57 -15.87
#